data_AF-A0A2V6ZK63-F1
#
_entry.id   AF-A0A2V6ZK63-F1
#
_cell.length_a   1.000
_cell.length_b   1.000
_cell.length_c   1.000
_cell.angle_alpha   90.00
_cell.angle_beta   90.00
_cell.angle_gamma   90.00
#
_symmetry.space_group_name_H-M   'P 1'
#
loop_
_entity.id
_entity.type
_entity.pdbx_description
1 polymer ?
#
loop_
_entity_poly.entity_id
_entity_poly.type
_entity_poly.pdbx_seq_one_letter_code
_entity_poly.pdbx_strand_id
1 'polypeptide(L)'
;MPSRSGWLKAPWRRTERRSHDPYWDFFINTPPADRANSVLDVIRKAPEGNVFPTRADLHTPEVTASHVKEMGRYLGADLVGITRLDDDAGHPFAIVCAVGAGDDPREALGIGGQVPVQNGLFVTFVLSAWIRELGYRASTATSLDGARLAVAAKLGTLDRSGKLVTAEYGTRVHVADVIRTDLPLTAA
;
A
#
# COMPACT_ATOMS: atom_id res chain seq x y z
N MET A 1 -40.19 7.84 11.18
CA MET A 1 -38.95 7.05 11.08
C MET A 1 -37.84 7.95 10.52
N PRO A 2 -36.94 8.50 11.34
CA PRO A 2 -35.84 9.31 10.83
C PRO A 2 -34.72 8.39 10.31
N SER A 3 -34.20 8.72 9.13
CA SER A 3 -33.22 7.93 8.41
C SER A 3 -31.85 7.94 9.11
N ARG A 4 -31.20 6.78 9.13
CA ARG A 4 -29.79 6.62 9.52
C ARG A 4 -28.91 7.16 8.38
N SER A 5 -28.78 8.48 8.28
CA SER A 5 -27.72 9.14 7.51
C SER A 5 -26.41 8.99 8.28
N GLY A 6 -25.74 7.86 8.07
CA GLY A 6 -24.56 7.48 8.80
C GLY A 6 -23.24 7.88 8.14
N TRP A 7 -22.49 8.79 8.77
CA TRP A 7 -21.02 8.73 8.90
C TRP A 7 -20.14 8.73 7.63
N LEU A 8 -20.54 9.38 6.54
CA LEU A 8 -19.59 9.90 5.54
C LEU A 8 -18.80 11.09 6.12
N LYS A 9 -17.99 10.86 7.15
CA LYS A 9 -16.96 11.82 7.57
C LYS A 9 -15.82 11.72 6.58
N ALA A 10 -15.89 12.54 5.55
CA ALA A 10 -14.77 12.84 4.66
C ALA A 10 -13.50 13.12 5.52
N PRO A 11 -12.45 12.27 5.48
CA PRO A 11 -11.27 12.38 6.37
C PRO A 11 -10.58 13.75 6.31
N TRP A 12 -10.78 14.47 5.20
CA TRP A 12 -10.11 15.71 4.80
C TRP A 12 -10.61 16.97 5.51
N ARG A 13 -11.84 16.97 6.05
CA ARG A 13 -12.34 18.11 6.86
C ARG A 13 -11.56 18.29 8.17
N ARG A 14 -10.75 17.30 8.56
CA ARG A 14 -9.91 17.34 9.76
C ARG A 14 -8.50 17.90 9.48
N THR A 15 -8.09 17.97 8.21
CA THR A 15 -6.75 18.43 7.78
C THR A 15 -6.62 19.95 7.84
N GLU A 16 -7.67 20.70 7.46
CA GLU A 16 -7.66 22.19 7.50
C GLU A 16 -7.47 22.77 8.92
N ARG A 17 -7.89 22.05 9.98
CA ARG A 17 -7.73 22.50 11.37
C ARG A 17 -6.31 22.31 11.94
N ARG A 18 -5.43 21.59 11.24
CA ARG A 18 -4.07 21.26 11.73
C ARG A 18 -3.00 22.23 11.29
N SER A 19 -3.25 23.01 10.22
CA SER A 19 -2.21 23.81 9.54
C SER A 19 -1.67 25.01 10.31
N HIS A 20 -2.18 25.31 11.50
CA HIS A 20 -1.73 26.45 12.33
C HIS A 20 -1.27 26.04 13.74
N ASP A 21 -1.24 24.74 14.04
CA ASP A 21 -0.75 24.24 15.33
C ASP A 21 0.73 23.85 15.20
N PRO A 22 1.67 24.46 15.95
CA PRO A 22 3.09 24.20 15.82
C PRO A 22 3.47 22.74 16.12
N TYR A 23 2.69 22.01 16.93
CA TYR A 23 2.92 20.59 17.18
C TYR A 23 2.58 19.74 15.95
N TRP A 24 1.46 20.05 15.28
CA TRP A 24 1.08 19.36 14.06
C TRP A 24 2.02 19.68 12.91
N ASP A 25 2.43 20.95 12.78
CA ASP A 25 3.41 21.36 11.78
C ASP A 25 4.74 20.61 11.95
N PHE A 26 5.30 20.60 13.17
CA PHE A 26 6.52 19.86 13.47
C PHE A 26 6.35 18.37 13.17
N PHE A 27 5.25 17.75 13.63
CA PHE A 27 4.99 16.34 13.43
C PHE A 27 4.86 15.96 11.94
N ILE A 28 4.19 16.78 11.14
CA ILE A 28 3.93 16.51 9.72
C ILE A 28 5.17 16.79 8.87
N ASN A 29 5.92 17.87 9.16
CA ASN A 29 6.93 18.40 8.26
C ASN A 29 8.38 18.16 8.72
N THR A 30 8.64 17.93 10.00
CA THR A 30 10.03 17.79 10.50
C THR A 30 10.47 16.33 10.54
N PRO A 31 11.43 15.91 9.69
CA PRO A 31 11.92 14.53 9.69
C PRO A 31 12.63 14.18 11.00
N PRO A 32 12.59 12.92 11.45
CA PRO A 32 13.37 12.47 12.60
C PRO A 32 14.86 12.74 12.39
N ALA A 33 15.50 13.43 13.34
CA ALA A 33 16.95 13.65 13.30
C ALA A 33 17.74 12.35 13.53
N ASP A 34 17.21 11.46 14.37
CA ASP A 34 17.76 10.13 14.62
C ASP A 34 16.93 9.08 13.88
N ARG A 35 17.61 8.28 13.06
CA ARG A 35 17.01 7.17 12.30
C ARG A 35 16.45 6.06 13.18
N ALA A 36 16.92 5.94 14.43
CA ALA A 36 16.34 5.00 15.38
C ALA A 36 14.87 5.32 15.71
N ASN A 37 14.43 6.57 15.50
CA ASN A 37 13.03 6.99 15.65
C ASN A 37 12.19 6.79 14.37
N SER A 38 12.74 6.13 13.34
CA SER A 38 12.07 5.91 12.06
C SER A 38 11.58 4.46 11.95
N VAL A 39 10.27 4.25 12.14
CA VAL A 39 9.62 2.96 11.88
C VAL A 39 9.81 2.52 10.41
N LEU A 40 9.86 3.48 9.49
CA LEU A 40 10.16 3.21 8.08
C LEU A 40 11.51 2.50 7.94
N ASP A 41 12.56 3.02 8.58
CA ASP A 41 13.91 2.44 8.50
C ASP A 41 13.97 1.07 9.15
N VAL A 42 13.22 0.84 10.24
CA VAL A 42 13.12 -0.47 10.89
C VAL A 42 12.51 -1.50 9.95
N ILE A 43 11.35 -1.21 9.34
CA ILE A 43 10.66 -2.18 8.47
C ILE A 43 11.47 -2.42 7.18
N ARG A 44 12.06 -1.39 6.57
CA ARG A 44 12.84 -1.55 5.33
C ARG A 44 14.11 -2.39 5.52
N LYS A 45 14.66 -2.44 6.73
CA LYS A 45 15.83 -3.26 7.07
C LYS A 45 15.45 -4.66 7.57
N ALA A 46 14.17 -4.92 7.81
CA ALA A 46 13.73 -6.22 8.26
C ALA A 46 14.04 -7.27 7.19
N PRO A 47 14.66 -8.40 7.55
CA PRO A 47 14.94 -9.46 6.60
C PRO A 47 13.63 -10.05 6.07
N GLU A 48 13.64 -10.51 4.83
CA GLU A 48 12.54 -11.29 4.28
C GLU A 48 12.46 -12.65 4.98
N GLY A 49 11.23 -13.11 5.23
CA GLY A 49 10.98 -14.44 5.82
C GLY A 49 11.12 -15.56 4.80
N ASN A 50 11.28 -16.80 5.28
CA ASN A 50 11.29 -17.98 4.42
C ASN A 50 9.90 -18.27 3.84
N VAL A 51 9.86 -18.97 2.71
CA VAL A 51 8.64 -19.57 2.17
C VAL A 51 8.37 -20.88 2.90
N PHE A 52 7.14 -21.08 3.37
CA PHE A 52 6.76 -22.33 4.01
C PHE A 52 6.92 -23.50 3.02
N PRO A 53 7.52 -24.64 3.41
CA PRO A 53 7.92 -25.67 2.47
C PRO A 53 6.75 -26.43 1.83
N THR A 54 5.54 -26.31 2.39
CA THR A 54 4.34 -26.98 1.90
C THR A 54 3.32 -25.95 1.42
N ARG A 55 2.79 -26.14 0.21
CA ARG A 55 1.74 -25.26 -0.29
C ARG A 55 0.42 -25.56 0.39
N ALA A 56 -0.28 -24.50 0.80
CA ALA A 56 -1.65 -24.60 1.26
C ALA A 56 -2.59 -24.97 0.11
N ASP A 57 -3.67 -25.68 0.44
CA ASP A 57 -4.78 -25.91 -0.48
C ASP A 57 -5.52 -24.59 -0.73
N LEU A 58 -5.52 -24.13 -1.97
CA LEU A 58 -6.14 -22.87 -2.38
C LEU A 58 -7.47 -23.09 -3.09
N HIS A 59 -8.32 -22.08 -3.05
CA HIS A 59 -9.44 -21.94 -3.98
C HIS A 59 -8.94 -21.56 -5.40
N THR A 60 -9.87 -21.33 -6.32
CA THR A 60 -9.52 -20.89 -7.69
C THR A 60 -8.76 -19.55 -7.66
N PRO A 61 -7.97 -19.23 -8.69
CA PRO A 61 -7.22 -17.96 -8.76
C PRO A 61 -8.10 -16.71 -8.59
N GLU A 62 -9.36 -16.76 -9.01
CA GLU A 62 -10.33 -15.67 -8.85
C GLU A 62 -10.71 -15.45 -7.38
N VAL A 63 -11.00 -16.53 -6.66
CA VAL A 63 -11.38 -16.48 -5.24
C VAL A 63 -10.18 -16.07 -4.40
N THR A 64 -9.01 -16.64 -4.69
CA THR A 64 -7.74 -16.26 -4.04
C THR A 64 -7.43 -14.77 -4.25
N ALA A 65 -7.64 -14.26 -5.47
CA ALA A 65 -7.50 -12.83 -5.76
C ALA A 65 -8.49 -11.94 -4.99
N SER A 66 -9.74 -12.40 -4.77
CA SER A 66 -10.69 -11.68 -3.92
C SER A 66 -10.18 -11.58 -2.49
N HIS A 67 -9.73 -12.70 -1.92
CA HIS A 67 -9.20 -12.72 -0.56
C HIS A 67 -7.95 -11.85 -0.41
N VAL A 68 -6.99 -11.91 -1.33
CA VAL A 68 -5.80 -11.03 -1.31
C VAL A 68 -6.20 -9.56 -1.23
N LYS A 69 -7.21 -9.14 -2.02
CA LYS A 69 -7.73 -7.77 -1.99
C LYS A 69 -8.46 -7.44 -0.68
N GLU A 70 -9.23 -8.37 -0.13
CA GLU A 70 -9.90 -8.22 1.17
C GLU A 70 -8.89 -8.08 2.31
N MET A 71 -7.86 -8.91 2.34
CA MET A 71 -6.80 -8.86 3.36
C MET A 71 -5.96 -7.59 3.25
N GLY A 72 -5.60 -7.16 2.03
CA GLY A 72 -4.90 -5.89 1.84
C GLY A 72 -5.72 -4.70 2.40
N ARG A 73 -7.05 -4.71 2.18
CA ARG A 73 -7.95 -3.70 2.76
C ARG A 73 -8.07 -3.81 4.28
N TYR A 74 -8.19 -5.02 4.80
CA TYR A 74 -8.21 -5.27 6.24
C TYR A 74 -6.95 -4.71 6.94
N LEU A 75 -5.79 -4.83 6.29
CA LEU A 75 -4.51 -4.31 6.79
C LEU A 75 -4.35 -2.79 6.64
N GLY A 76 -5.27 -2.11 5.95
CA GLY A 76 -5.30 -0.65 5.84
C GLY A 76 -4.95 -0.08 4.46
N ALA A 77 -4.90 -0.90 3.39
CA ALA A 77 -4.90 -0.35 2.03
C ALA A 77 -6.30 0.12 1.62
N ASP A 78 -6.39 1.31 1.04
CA ASP A 78 -7.65 1.83 0.50
C ASP A 78 -7.95 1.22 -0.87
N LEU A 79 -6.90 0.93 -1.65
CA LEU A 79 -7.01 0.27 -2.95
C LEU A 79 -6.03 -0.91 -3.04
N VAL A 80 -6.49 -2.01 -3.62
CA VAL A 80 -5.66 -3.18 -3.90
C VAL A 80 -5.94 -3.68 -5.32
N GLY A 81 -4.89 -3.71 -6.14
CA GLY A 81 -4.91 -4.13 -7.53
C GLY A 81 -4.00 -5.33 -7.75
N ILE A 82 -4.32 -6.15 -8.74
CA ILE A 82 -3.50 -7.29 -9.16
C ILE A 82 -3.32 -7.19 -10.66
N THR A 83 -2.08 -7.28 -11.14
CA THR A 83 -1.76 -7.30 -12.56
C THR A 83 -0.72 -8.37 -12.88
N ARG A 84 -0.58 -8.70 -14.16
CA ARG A 84 0.49 -9.59 -14.61
C ARG A 84 1.82 -8.86 -14.50
N LEU A 85 2.84 -9.60 -14.08
CA LEU A 85 4.20 -9.10 -14.02
C LEU A 85 5.07 -9.97 -14.92
N ASP A 86 5.88 -9.31 -15.73
CA ASP A 86 6.96 -9.92 -16.47
C ASP A 86 8.25 -9.39 -15.84
N ASP A 87 8.86 -10.20 -14.97
CA ASP A 87 10.12 -9.87 -14.31
C ASP A 87 11.12 -11.02 -14.44
N ASP A 88 12.41 -10.66 -14.44
CA ASP A 88 13.52 -11.64 -14.56
C ASP A 88 13.57 -12.62 -13.37
N ALA A 89 12.86 -12.32 -12.27
CA ALA A 89 12.78 -13.18 -11.09
C ALA A 89 11.64 -14.23 -11.17
N GLY A 90 10.89 -14.25 -12.28
CA GLY A 90 9.88 -15.26 -12.56
C GLY A 90 8.66 -15.16 -11.65
N HIS A 91 8.25 -13.96 -11.23
CA HIS A 91 7.00 -13.73 -10.50
C HIS A 91 5.91 -13.31 -11.49
N PRO A 92 4.91 -14.16 -11.77
CA PRO A 92 3.89 -13.89 -12.78
C PRO A 92 2.88 -12.78 -12.41
N PHE A 93 2.85 -12.35 -11.14
CA PHE A 93 1.88 -11.38 -10.64
C PHE A 93 2.52 -10.28 -9.79
N ALA A 94 1.96 -9.09 -9.94
CA ALA A 94 2.19 -7.95 -9.06
C ALA A 94 0.91 -7.61 -8.31
N ILE A 95 1.00 -7.46 -6.98
CA ILE A 95 -0.05 -6.91 -6.12
C ILE A 95 0.37 -5.47 -5.78
N VAL A 96 -0.52 -4.52 -6.07
CA VAL A 96 -0.30 -3.09 -5.85
C VAL A 96 -1.28 -2.60 -4.80
N CYS A 97 -0.77 -2.06 -3.71
CA CYS A 97 -1.56 -1.45 -2.65
C CYS A 97 -1.39 0.06 -2.69
N ALA A 98 -2.47 0.81 -2.53
CA ALA A 98 -2.44 2.25 -2.32
C ALA A 98 -3.15 2.62 -1.03
N VAL A 99 -2.57 3.55 -0.28
CA VAL A 99 -3.07 4.07 1.00
C VAL A 99 -3.36 5.56 0.85
N GLY A 100 -4.48 6.03 1.38
CA GLY A 100 -4.87 7.42 1.42
C GLY A 100 -3.81 8.27 2.10
N ALA A 101 -3.40 9.35 1.43
CA ALA A 101 -2.37 10.25 1.87
C ALA A 101 -2.95 11.66 2.02
N GLY A 102 -3.24 12.05 3.27
CA GLY A 102 -3.74 13.39 3.59
C GLY A 102 -2.73 14.48 3.26
N ASP A 103 -1.46 14.21 3.57
CA ASP A 103 -0.29 15.01 3.22
C ASP A 103 0.56 14.21 2.23
N ASP A 104 1.20 14.86 1.25
CA ASP A 104 2.07 14.16 0.29
C ASP A 104 3.39 13.78 0.98
N PRO A 105 3.74 12.49 1.11
CA PRO A 105 4.97 12.07 1.77
C PRO A 105 6.25 12.56 1.06
N ARG A 106 6.16 13.08 -0.17
CA ARG A 106 7.29 13.71 -0.88
C ARG A 106 7.56 15.14 -0.41
N GLU A 107 6.57 15.79 0.18
CA GLU A 107 6.63 17.19 0.63
C GLU A 107 6.65 17.27 2.16
N ALA A 108 5.84 16.43 2.83
CA ALA A 108 5.74 16.34 4.28
C ALA A 108 6.71 15.28 4.83
N LEU A 109 7.91 15.71 5.20
CA LEU A 109 9.02 14.82 5.56
C LEU A 109 8.99 14.33 7.02
N GLY A 110 8.11 14.89 7.85
CA GLY A 110 7.95 14.47 9.24
C GLY A 110 7.15 13.19 9.39
N ILE A 111 7.12 12.66 10.62
CA ILE A 111 6.45 11.38 10.94
C ILE A 111 5.00 11.38 10.45
N GLY A 112 4.28 12.50 10.63
CA GLY A 112 2.90 12.67 10.18
C GLY A 112 2.73 12.54 8.67
N GLY A 113 3.59 13.19 7.89
CA GLY A 113 3.57 13.09 6.43
C GLY A 113 4.00 11.70 5.92
N GLN A 114 4.79 10.98 6.72
CA GLN A 114 5.24 9.62 6.40
C GLN A 114 4.25 8.51 6.83
N VAL A 115 3.15 8.83 7.54
CA VAL A 115 2.15 7.82 7.96
C VAL A 115 1.63 6.97 6.80
N PRO A 116 1.27 7.51 5.61
CA PRO A 116 0.82 6.69 4.48
C PRO A 116 1.89 5.70 3.99
N VAL A 117 3.17 6.07 4.07
CA VAL A 117 4.30 5.18 3.72
C VAL A 117 4.46 4.09 4.75
N GLN A 118 4.34 4.41 6.04
CA GLN A 118 4.40 3.42 7.12
C GLN A 118 3.25 2.41 7.00
N ASN A 119 2.04 2.88 6.71
CA ASN A 119 0.89 2.00 6.47
C ASN A 119 1.11 1.12 5.24
N GLY A 120 1.63 1.67 4.15
CA GLY A 120 1.96 0.89 2.95
C GLY A 120 2.99 -0.21 3.21
N LEU A 121 4.05 0.11 3.97
CA LEU A 121 5.05 -0.87 4.39
C LEU A 121 4.45 -1.95 5.30
N PHE A 122 3.61 -1.58 6.25
CA PHE A 122 2.93 -2.54 7.12
C PHE A 122 2.05 -3.50 6.31
N VAL A 123 1.19 -2.99 5.44
CA VAL A 123 0.31 -3.79 4.58
C VAL A 123 1.13 -4.77 3.75
N THR A 124 2.14 -4.27 3.04
CA THR A 124 2.90 -5.08 2.07
C THR A 124 3.80 -6.09 2.76
N PHE A 125 4.39 -5.75 3.90
CA PHE A 125 5.15 -6.68 4.72
C PHE A 125 4.30 -7.85 5.21
N VAL A 126 3.16 -7.55 5.85
CA VAL A 126 2.28 -8.57 6.44
C VAL A 126 1.64 -9.43 5.36
N LEU A 127 1.16 -8.82 4.27
CA LEU A 127 0.55 -9.56 3.18
C LEU A 127 1.57 -10.48 2.48
N SER A 128 2.81 -10.01 2.26
CA SER A 128 3.87 -10.86 1.69
C SER A 128 4.22 -12.01 2.63
N ALA A 129 4.30 -11.76 3.94
CA ALA A 129 4.55 -12.80 4.93
C ALA A 129 3.44 -13.87 4.88
N TRP A 130 2.18 -13.47 4.87
CA TRP A 130 1.06 -14.41 4.76
C TRP A 130 1.13 -15.26 3.48
N ILE A 131 1.47 -14.66 2.32
CA ILE A 131 1.65 -15.43 1.07
C ILE A 131 2.77 -16.46 1.20
N ARG A 132 3.88 -16.10 1.86
CA ARG A 132 4.99 -17.02 2.14
C ARG A 132 4.59 -18.16 3.08
N GLU A 133 3.74 -17.89 4.08
CA GLU A 133 3.17 -18.92 4.97
C GLU A 133 2.23 -19.88 4.23
N LEU A 134 1.61 -19.46 3.11
CA LEU A 134 0.86 -20.35 2.22
C LEU A 134 1.77 -21.23 1.34
N GLY A 135 3.09 -21.04 1.38
CA GLY A 135 4.06 -21.78 0.57
C GLY A 135 4.29 -21.21 -0.83
N TYR A 136 3.99 -19.92 -1.04
CA TYR A 136 4.23 -19.21 -2.30
C TYR A 136 5.27 -18.11 -2.13
N ARG A 137 6.08 -17.84 -3.17
CA ARG A 137 7.06 -16.76 -3.14
C ARG A 137 6.33 -15.42 -3.13
N ALA A 138 6.75 -14.53 -2.24
CA ALA A 138 6.31 -13.14 -2.24
C ALA A 138 7.40 -12.25 -1.67
N SER A 139 7.75 -11.20 -2.41
CA SER A 139 8.75 -10.22 -2.02
C SER A 139 8.28 -8.82 -2.39
N THR A 140 8.68 -7.81 -1.63
CA THR A 140 8.48 -6.42 -2.02
C THR A 140 9.58 -5.99 -2.99
N ALA A 141 9.21 -5.24 -4.03
CA ALA A 141 10.13 -4.79 -5.08
C ALA A 141 10.09 -3.26 -5.19
N THR A 142 11.09 -2.61 -4.60
CA THR A 142 11.24 -1.14 -4.63
C THR A 142 11.72 -0.62 -5.99
N SER A 143 12.25 -1.49 -6.85
CA SER A 143 12.76 -1.14 -8.18
C SER A 143 11.66 -1.05 -9.25
N LEU A 144 10.45 -1.53 -8.97
CA LEU A 144 9.35 -1.52 -9.92
C LEU A 144 8.63 -0.17 -9.94
N ASP A 145 8.13 0.22 -11.11
CA ASP A 145 7.27 1.40 -11.25
C ASP A 145 5.85 1.08 -10.73
N GLY A 146 5.66 1.26 -9.42
CA GLY A 146 4.39 1.00 -8.76
C GLY A 146 3.23 1.83 -9.31
N ALA A 147 3.47 3.05 -9.80
CA ALA A 147 2.43 3.91 -10.35
C ALA A 147 1.91 3.35 -11.69
N ARG A 148 2.82 2.91 -12.59
CA ARG A 148 2.43 2.24 -13.83
C ARG A 148 1.73 0.90 -13.57
N LEU A 149 2.22 0.12 -12.61
CA LEU A 149 1.58 -1.15 -12.24
C LEU A 149 0.19 -0.93 -11.61
N ALA A 150 -0.02 0.17 -10.88
CA ALA A 150 -1.35 0.55 -10.39
C ALA A 150 -2.33 0.82 -11.54
N VAL A 151 -1.86 1.48 -12.62
CA VAL A 151 -2.67 1.66 -13.84
C VAL A 151 -2.96 0.32 -14.52
N ALA A 152 -1.94 -0.53 -14.67
CA ALA A 152 -2.10 -1.88 -15.23
C ALA A 152 -3.03 -2.77 -14.39
N ALA A 153 -3.14 -2.50 -13.09
CA ALA A 153 -4.08 -3.14 -12.16
C ALA A 153 -5.44 -2.40 -12.06
N LYS A 154 -5.70 -1.43 -12.95
CA LYS A 154 -6.95 -0.67 -13.08
C LYS A 154 -7.32 0.15 -11.83
N LEU A 155 -6.33 0.62 -11.08
CA LEU A 155 -6.55 1.47 -9.89
C LEU A 155 -6.75 2.96 -10.21
N GLY A 156 -6.39 3.39 -11.41
CA GLY A 156 -6.48 4.79 -11.83
C GLY A 156 -5.71 5.07 -13.12
N THR A 157 -5.38 6.34 -13.33
CA THR A 157 -4.56 6.83 -14.44
C THR A 157 -3.35 7.61 -13.92
N LEU A 158 -2.36 7.91 -14.75
CA LEU A 158 -1.27 8.83 -14.37
C LEU A 158 -1.59 10.25 -14.83
N ASP A 159 -1.24 11.23 -14.00
CA ASP A 159 -1.17 12.62 -14.45
C ASP A 159 0.12 12.92 -15.24
N ARG A 160 0.29 14.17 -15.66
CA ARG A 160 1.48 14.61 -16.43
C ARG A 160 2.79 14.48 -15.66
N SER A 161 2.75 14.40 -14.33
CA SER A 161 3.92 14.23 -13.47
C SER A 161 4.23 12.75 -13.18
N GLY A 162 3.40 11.83 -13.67
CA GLY A 162 3.52 10.39 -13.38
C GLY A 162 2.90 9.99 -12.04
N LYS A 163 2.11 10.84 -11.40
CA LYS A 163 1.42 10.53 -10.15
C LYS A 163 0.10 9.80 -10.43
N LEU A 164 -0.21 8.77 -9.65
CA LEU A 164 -1.46 8.04 -9.75
C LEU A 164 -2.64 8.95 -9.36
N VAL A 165 -3.64 9.02 -10.24
CA VAL A 165 -4.93 9.67 -10.05
C VAL A 165 -5.99 8.58 -9.95
N THR A 166 -6.60 8.46 -8.78
CA THR A 166 -7.64 7.48 -8.48
C THR A 166 -9.02 8.13 -8.52
N ALA A 167 -10.07 7.34 -8.76
CA ALA A 167 -11.44 7.87 -8.83
C ALA A 167 -11.93 8.49 -7.51
N GLU A 168 -11.63 7.86 -6.38
CA GLU A 168 -12.14 8.28 -5.06
C GLU A 168 -11.20 9.28 -4.36
N TYR A 169 -9.89 9.10 -4.47
CA TYR A 169 -8.90 9.87 -3.69
C TYR A 169 -8.18 10.92 -4.53
N GLY A 170 -8.37 10.93 -5.85
CA GLY A 170 -7.56 11.75 -6.76
C GLY A 170 -6.09 11.35 -6.63
N THR A 171 -5.21 12.35 -6.51
CA THR A 171 -3.77 12.17 -6.30
C THR A 171 -3.38 11.95 -4.83
N ARG A 172 -4.34 11.90 -3.90
CA ARG A 172 -4.07 11.86 -2.46
C ARG A 172 -3.93 10.42 -1.97
N VAL A 173 -3.04 9.69 -2.61
CA VAL A 173 -2.66 8.33 -2.25
C VAL A 173 -1.15 8.16 -2.33
N HIS A 174 -0.64 7.31 -1.45
CA HIS A 174 0.69 6.73 -1.55
C HIS A 174 0.56 5.32 -2.13
N VAL A 175 1.24 5.05 -3.24
CA VAL A 175 1.39 3.69 -3.78
C VAL A 175 2.53 3.03 -3.02
N ALA A 176 2.22 1.94 -2.31
CA ALA A 176 3.18 1.18 -1.54
C ALA A 176 4.15 0.39 -2.45
N ASP A 177 5.22 -0.14 -1.85
CA ASP A 177 6.15 -1.01 -2.57
C ASP A 177 5.39 -2.23 -3.14
N VAL A 178 5.64 -2.55 -4.40
CA VAL A 178 4.89 -3.61 -5.10
C VAL A 178 5.27 -4.97 -4.55
N ILE A 179 4.28 -5.83 -4.30
CA ILE A 179 4.52 -7.23 -3.97
C ILE A 179 4.56 -8.01 -5.29
N ARG A 180 5.66 -8.69 -5.58
CA ARG A 180 5.74 -9.68 -6.66
C ARG A 180 5.53 -11.07 -6.08
N THR A 181 4.76 -11.92 -6.76
CA THR A 181 4.40 -13.25 -6.23
C THR A 181 4.16 -14.29 -7.31
N ASP A 182 4.36 -15.56 -6.95
CA ASP A 182 3.92 -16.73 -7.73
C ASP A 182 2.64 -17.38 -7.20
N LEU A 183 1.96 -16.74 -6.24
CA LEU A 183 0.61 -17.11 -5.83
C LEU A 183 -0.32 -17.09 -7.06
N PRO A 184 -1.07 -18.18 -7.35
CA PRO A 184 -2.00 -18.19 -8.48
C PRO A 184 -3.14 -17.20 -8.27
N LEU A 185 -3.20 -16.17 -9.13
CA LEU A 185 -4.14 -15.07 -9.02
C LEU A 185 -4.77 -14.74 -10.37
N THR A 186 -5.97 -14.18 -10.35
CA THR A 186 -6.57 -13.53 -11.52
C THR A 186 -6.22 -12.04 -11.52
N ALA A 187 -5.58 -11.58 -12.61
CA ALA A 187 -5.28 -10.17 -12.83
C ALA A 187 -6.55 -9.39 -13.23
N ALA A 188 -6.61 -8.12 -12.83
CA ALA A 188 -7.77 -7.24 -13.06
C ALA A 188 -7.86 -6.72 -14.50
#